data_AF-A0A3A9E6K9-F1
#
_entry.id   AF-A0A3A9E6K9-F1
#
_cell.length_a   1.000
_cell.length_b   1.000
_cell.length_c   1.000
_cell.angle_alpha   90.00
_cell.angle_beta   90.00
_cell.angle_gamma   90.00
#
_symmetry.space_group_name_H-M   'P 1'
#
loop_
_entity.id
_entity.type
_entity.pdbx_description
1 polymer ?
#
loop_
_entity_poly.entity_id
_entity_poly.type
_entity_poly.pdbx_seq_one_letter_code
_entity_poly.pdbx_strand_id
1 'polypeptide(L)'
;VEEKMVTAGVSTKGGGEGGTERDAYFIEAARFLIEKDKASIGMLQRAFKVGFNRAARIMEQLADAGVVGEEEGTKPRKILMSLEQFEQYIEEAI
;
A
#
# COMPACT_ATOMS: atom_id res chain seq x y z
N VAL A 1 -13.55 11.70 21.39
CA VAL A 1 -12.21 11.20 21.04
C VAL A 1 -12.43 9.71 20.76
N GLU A 2 -12.39 9.18 19.55
CA GLU A 2 -11.61 9.47 18.35
C GLU A 2 -12.48 9.48 17.09
N GLU A 3 -11.88 9.97 16.01
CA GLU A 3 -12.48 10.48 14.79
C GLU A 3 -13.23 9.46 13.93
N LYS A 4 -14.38 9.94 13.43
CA LYS A 4 -15.12 9.40 12.31
C LYS A 4 -14.25 9.38 11.05
N MET A 5 -14.01 8.21 10.47
CA MET A 5 -13.72 8.10 9.04
C MET A 5 -14.86 7.31 8.37
N VAL A 6 -15.85 8.09 7.91
CA VAL A 6 -16.92 7.63 7.04
C VAL A 6 -16.45 7.91 5.62
N THR A 7 -16.25 6.89 4.78
CA THR A 7 -16.44 7.05 3.33
C THR A 7 -17.06 5.78 2.77
N ALA A 8 -18.40 5.78 2.70
CA ALA A 8 -19.12 4.93 1.77
C ALA A 8 -18.74 5.33 0.34
N GLY A 9 -18.34 4.36 -0.46
CA GLY A 9 -18.08 4.52 -1.89
C GLY A 9 -18.29 3.18 -2.56
N VAL A 10 -19.51 2.94 -3.03
CA VAL A 10 -19.85 1.81 -3.89
C VAL A 10 -19.05 1.95 -5.19
N SER A 11 -18.39 0.88 -5.65
CA SER A 11 -18.04 0.69 -7.06
C SER A 11 -17.73 -0.78 -7.31
N THR A 12 -18.72 -1.42 -7.90
CA THR A 12 -18.74 -2.76 -8.49
C THR A 12 -17.76 -2.90 -9.66
N LYS A 13 -16.95 -3.96 -9.58
CA LYS A 13 -16.56 -4.95 -10.61
C LYS A 13 -16.12 -4.47 -12.02
N GLY A 14 -14.85 -4.75 -12.31
CA GLY A 14 -14.25 -5.00 -13.62
C GLY A 14 -12.76 -5.27 -13.42
N GLY A 15 -12.34 -6.53 -13.27
CA GLY A 15 -11.72 -7.31 -14.34
C GLY A 15 -10.21 -7.09 -14.27
N GLY A 16 -9.42 -7.93 -13.61
CA GLY A 16 -9.20 -9.33 -13.96
C GLY A 16 -8.07 -9.38 -14.98
N GLU A 17 -6.86 -9.75 -14.55
CA GLU A 17 -6.04 -10.75 -15.26
C GLU A 17 -4.84 -11.13 -14.39
N GLY A 18 -4.55 -12.43 -14.35
CA GLY A 18 -3.39 -13.01 -13.68
C GLY A 18 -2.11 -12.71 -14.44
N GLY A 19 -1.54 -11.55 -14.19
CA GLY A 19 -0.14 -11.24 -14.46
C GLY A 19 0.55 -10.99 -13.12
N THR A 20 1.64 -11.71 -12.89
CA THR A 20 2.64 -11.50 -11.83
C THR A 20 3.36 -10.16 -12.00
N GLU A 21 2.61 -9.07 -12.09
CA GLU A 21 3.13 -7.71 -12.30
C GLU A 21 2.64 -6.82 -11.15
N ARG A 22 3.60 -6.20 -10.47
CA ARG A 22 3.34 -5.26 -9.36
C ARG A 22 2.54 -4.07 -9.87
N ASP A 23 1.73 -3.45 -9.01
CA ASP A 23 1.01 -2.24 -9.39
C ASP A 23 2.00 -1.13 -9.80
N ALA A 24 1.63 -0.29 -10.77
CA ALA A 24 2.46 0.82 -11.22
C ALA A 24 2.86 1.78 -10.08
N TYR A 25 2.02 1.90 -9.05
CA TYR A 25 2.32 2.72 -7.87
C TYR A 25 3.10 1.98 -6.79
N PHE A 26 3.50 0.72 -6.97
CA PHE A 26 4.18 -0.07 -5.95
C PHE A 26 5.42 0.64 -5.39
N ILE A 27 6.33 1.08 -6.27
CA ILE A 27 7.59 1.72 -5.88
C ILE A 27 7.32 3.07 -5.20
N GLU A 28 6.49 3.91 -5.81
CA GLU A 28 6.19 5.23 -5.25
C GLU A 28 5.41 5.14 -3.93
N ALA A 29 4.49 4.17 -3.82
CA ALA A 29 3.75 3.92 -2.59
C ALA A 29 4.67 3.44 -1.47
N ALA A 30 5.60 2.52 -1.74
CA ALA A 30 6.58 2.08 -0.75
C ALA A 30 7.37 3.28 -0.20
N ARG A 31 8.00 4.06 -1.09
CA ARG A 31 8.78 5.26 -0.73
C ARG A 31 7.96 6.20 0.13
N PHE A 32 6.74 6.53 -0.33
CA PHE A 32 5.83 7.42 0.39
C PHE A 32 5.48 6.89 1.79
N LEU A 33 5.21 5.59 1.94
CA LEU A 33 4.84 5.02 3.23
C LEU A 33 6.04 4.96 4.19
N ILE A 34 7.23 4.64 3.69
CA ILE A 34 8.49 4.63 4.46
C ILE A 34 8.81 6.05 4.94
N GLU A 35 8.76 7.05 4.07
CA GLU A 35 9.01 8.45 4.43
C GLU A 35 8.03 9.00 5.48
N LYS A 36 6.79 8.50 5.48
CA LYS A 36 5.76 8.88 6.45
C LYS A 36 5.77 8.05 7.73
N ASP A 37 6.59 7.01 7.79
CA ASP A 37 6.65 6.02 8.89
C ASP A 37 5.27 5.46 9.27
N LYS A 38 4.35 5.40 8.30
CA LYS A 38 2.95 5.05 8.57
C LYS A 38 2.27 4.51 7.33
N ALA A 39 1.84 3.25 7.39
CA ALA A 39 1.17 2.60 6.29
C ALA A 39 -0.34 2.45 6.53
N SER A 40 -1.16 3.06 5.66
CA SER A 40 -2.61 2.85 5.66
C SER A 40 -3.22 2.96 4.27
N ILE A 41 -4.26 2.15 4.01
CA ILE A 41 -4.98 2.14 2.74
C ILE A 41 -5.53 3.54 2.41
N GLY A 42 -6.13 4.22 3.39
CA GLY A 42 -6.67 5.57 3.20
C GLY A 42 -5.61 6.62 2.86
N MET A 43 -4.34 6.43 3.26
CA MET A 43 -3.25 7.30 2.81
C MET A 43 -2.93 7.07 1.34
N LEU A 44 -2.88 5.81 0.89
CA LEU A 44 -2.67 5.47 -0.51
C LEU A 44 -3.80 6.00 -1.41
N GLN A 45 -5.05 5.87 -0.97
CA GLN A 45 -6.21 6.40 -1.71
C GLN A 45 -6.10 7.91 -1.95
N ARG A 46 -5.68 8.68 -0.94
CA ARG A 46 -5.57 10.14 -1.04
C ARG A 46 -4.34 10.59 -1.82
N ALA A 47 -3.19 9.96 -1.58
CA ALA A 47 -1.93 10.32 -2.21
C ALA A 47 -1.92 10.00 -3.71
N PHE A 48 -2.37 8.79 -4.08
CA PHE A 48 -2.31 8.29 -5.46
C PHE A 48 -3.65 8.39 -6.20
N LYS A 49 -4.69 8.95 -5.55
CA LYS A 49 -6.06 9.10 -6.10
C LYS A 49 -6.62 7.77 -6.64
N VAL A 50 -6.31 6.67 -5.95
CA VAL A 50 -6.76 5.32 -6.31
C VAL A 50 -7.97 4.88 -5.48
N GLY A 51 -8.78 3.98 -6.04
CA GLY A 51 -9.88 3.35 -5.32
C GLY A 51 -9.40 2.38 -4.22
N PHE A 52 -10.31 2.03 -3.30
CA PHE A 52 -10.01 1.16 -2.15
C PHE A 52 -9.37 -0.17 -2.56
N ASN A 53 -9.95 -0.88 -3.54
CA ASN A 53 -9.46 -2.19 -3.97
C ASN A 53 -8.02 -2.12 -4.51
N ARG A 54 -7.68 -1.07 -5.26
CA ARG A 54 -6.34 -0.88 -5.80
C ARG A 54 -5.35 -0.53 -4.68
N ALA A 55 -5.72 0.36 -3.76
CA ALA A 55 -4.92 0.66 -2.58
C ALA A 55 -4.68 -0.57 -1.70
N ALA A 56 -5.71 -1.41 -1.50
CA ALA A 56 -5.59 -2.67 -0.77
C ALA A 56 -4.61 -3.61 -1.47
N ARG A 57 -4.72 -3.80 -2.79
CA ARG A 57 -3.78 -4.62 -3.57
C ARG A 57 -2.34 -4.11 -3.46
N ILE A 58 -2.12 -2.80 -3.57
CA ILE A 58 -0.79 -2.20 -3.38
C ILE A 58 -0.28 -2.49 -1.98
N MET A 59 -1.12 -2.32 -0.96
CA MET A 59 -0.77 -2.60 0.43
C MET A 59 -0.41 -4.07 0.66
N GLU A 60 -1.12 -5.01 0.04
CA GLU A 60 -0.82 -6.45 0.10
C GLU A 60 0.50 -6.78 -0.60
N GLN A 61 0.75 -6.21 -1.78
CA GLN A 61 2.04 -6.39 -2.49
C GLN A 61 3.21 -5.85 -1.66
N LEU A 62 3.04 -4.71 -0.99
CA LEU A 62 4.07 -4.15 -0.12
C LEU A 62 4.29 -5.01 1.13
N ALA A 63 3.26 -5.70 1.61
CA ALA A 63 3.38 -6.64 2.73
C ALA A 63 4.12 -7.91 2.32
N ASP A 64 3.81 -8.46 1.14
CA ASP A 64 4.49 -9.61 0.54
C ASP A 64 5.98 -9.31 0.31
N ALA A 65 6.29 -8.11 -0.18
CA ALA A 65 7.65 -7.62 -0.32
C ALA A 65 8.39 -7.34 1.01
N GLY A 66 7.70 -7.42 2.16
CA GLY A 66 8.28 -7.16 3.47
C GLY A 66 8.50 -5.67 3.79
N VAL A 67 7.94 -4.75 3.01
CA VAL A 67 8.04 -3.30 3.25
C VAL A 67 7.15 -2.88 4.42
N VAL A 68 5.94 -3.46 4.50
CA VAL A 68 4.97 -3.24 5.56
C VAL A 68 4.67 -4.54 6.29
N GLY A 69 4.46 -4.44 7.60
CA GLY A 69 4.11 -5.58 8.43
C GLY A 69 2.68 -6.07 8.22
N GLU A 70 2.31 -7.06 9.02
CA GLU A 70 0.97 -7.65 9.02
C GLU A 70 -0.12 -6.63 9.35
N GLU A 71 -1.36 -6.99 9.02
CA GLU A 71 -2.52 -6.15 9.30
C GLU A 71 -2.85 -6.10 10.80
N GLU A 72 -2.76 -4.92 11.40
CA GLU A 72 -3.17 -4.68 12.79
C GLU A 72 -4.62 -4.13 12.86
N GLY A 73 -5.54 -4.76 12.13
CA GLY A 73 -6.97 -4.40 12.10
C GLY A 73 -7.21 -2.97 11.63
N THR A 74 -7.71 -2.10 12.52
CA THR A 74 -7.98 -0.69 12.22
C THR A 74 -6.75 0.21 12.34
N LYS A 75 -5.63 -0.31 12.85
CA LYS A 75 -4.41 0.46 13.04
C LYS A 75 -3.58 0.50 11.74
N PRO A 76 -2.83 1.59 11.53
CA PRO A 76 -1.82 1.64 10.48
C PRO A 76 -0.82 0.51 10.65
N ARG A 77 -0.40 -0.11 9.54
CA ARG A 77 0.64 -1.15 9.57
C ARG A 77 2.01 -0.53 9.83
N LYS A 78 2.87 -1.28 10.49
CA LYS A 78 4.26 -0.89 10.75
C LYS A 78 5.07 -0.96 9.47
N ILE A 79 5.99 -0.02 9.31
CA ILE A 79 7.01 -0.09 8.27
C ILE A 79 8.12 -1.02 8.78
N LEU A 80 8.53 -1.98 7.95
CA LEU A 80 9.56 -2.98 8.28
C LEU A 80 10.88 -2.77 7.53
N MET A 81 10.87 -1.96 6.46
CA MET A 81 12.06 -1.63 5.66
C MET A 81 12.37 -0.14 5.67
N SER A 82 13.65 0.21 5.72
CA SER A 82 14.11 1.56 5.44
C SER A 82 14.09 1.85 3.94
N LEU A 83 14.21 3.13 3.58
CA LEU A 83 14.26 3.55 2.18
C LEU A 83 15.46 2.88 1.46
N GLU A 84 16.62 2.86 2.11
CA GLU A 84 17.83 2.23 1.58
C GLU A 84 17.63 0.72 1.32
N GLN A 85 17.04 0.01 2.27
CA GLN A 85 16.73 -1.42 2.11
C GLN A 85 15.75 -1.67 0.97
N PHE A 86 14.77 -0.78 0.82
CA PHE A 86 13.81 -0.87 -0.27
C PHE A 86 14.45 -0.63 -1.63
N GLU A 87 15.32 0.38 -1.78
CA GLU A 87 16.04 0.63 -3.04
C GLU A 87 16.91 -0.58 -3.45
N GLN A 88 17.62 -1.19 -2.49
CA GLN A 88 18.37 -2.41 -2.74
C GLN A 88 17.46 -3.56 -3.20
N TYR A 89 16.32 -3.74 -2.53
CA TYR A 89 15.34 -4.74 -2.93
C TYR A 89 14.83 -4.53 -4.36
N ILE A 90 14.60 -3.28 -4.77
CA ILE A 90 14.17 -2.97 -6.14
C ILE A 90 15.28 -3.28 -7.14
N GLU A 91 16.53 -2.93 -6.85
CA GLU A 91 17.68 -3.20 -7.74
C GLU A 91 17.97 -4.71 -7.90
N GLU A 92 17.73 -5.51 -6.86
CA GLU A 92 17.95 -6.96 -6.91
C GLU A 92 16.74 -7.76 -7.45
N ALA A 93 15.51 -7.26 -7.26
CA ALA A 93 14.28 -8.03 -7.51
C ALA A 93 13.47 -7.59 -8.75
N ILE A 94 13.80 -6.46 -9.38
CA ILE A 94 13.13 -5.93 -10.58
C ILE A 94 14.16 -5.71 -11.69
#